data_AF-A0A932XF59-F1
#
_entry.id   AF-A0A932XF59-F1
#
_cell.length_a   1.000
_cell.length_b   1.000
_cell.length_c   1.000
_cell.angle_alpha   90.00
_cell.angle_beta   90.00
_cell.angle_gamma   90.00
#
_symmetry.space_group_name_H-M   'P 1'
#
loop_
_entity.id
_entity.type
_entity.pdbx_description
1 polymer ?
#
loop_
_entity_poly.entity_id
_entity_poly.type
_entity_poly.pdbx_seq_one_letter_code
_entity_poly.pdbx_strand_id
1 'polypeptide(L)' 'MRQKRLAAFLEPFTIVLVDRQLCRIWAEVADQGRRNGRPIHVADAWIAATAIALGVPLVTHNRDTIPGSADCGSCPGPQR' A
#
# COMPACT_ATOMS: atom_id res chain seq x y z
N MET A 1 -4.11 -1.08 -28.57
CA MET A 1 -2.85 -1.73 -28.12
C MET A 1 -2.57 -1.53 -26.62
N ARG A 2 -2.53 -0.29 -26.10
CA ARG A 2 -2.18 0.02 -24.69
C ARG A 2 -3.09 -0.64 -23.64
N GLN A 3 -4.40 -0.59 -23.81
CA GLN A 3 -5.36 -1.15 -22.85
C GLN A 3 -5.25 -2.68 -22.73
N LYS A 4 -5.07 -3.39 -23.86
CA LYS A 4 -4.86 -4.85 -23.87
C LYS A 4 -3.57 -5.24 -23.14
N ARG A 5 -2.48 -4.47 -23.30
CA ARG A 5 -1.23 -4.69 -22.57
C ARG A 5 -1.41 -4.50 -21.07
N LEU A 6 -2.17 -3.47 -20.66
CA LEU A 6 -2.47 -3.25 -19.25
C LEU A 6 -3.32 -4.39 -18.67
N ALA A 7 -4.36 -4.83 -19.40
CA ALA A 7 -5.20 -5.94 -18.95
C ALA A 7 -4.40 -7.23 -18.74
N ALA A 8 -3.59 -7.61 -19.73
CA ALA A 8 -2.71 -8.79 -19.62
C ALA A 8 -1.68 -8.66 -18.49
N PHE A 9 -1.17 -7.45 -18.24
CA PHE A 9 -0.27 -7.20 -17.13
C PHE A 9 -0.96 -7.34 -15.77
N LEU A 10 -2.27 -7.01 -15.68
CA LEU A 10 -3.02 -7.06 -14.43
C LEU A 10 -3.55 -8.46 -14.09
N GLU A 11 -3.65 -9.39 -15.05
CA GLU A 11 -4.13 -10.77 -14.84
C GLU A 11 -3.56 -11.51 -13.62
N PRO A 12 -2.24 -11.46 -13.32
CA PRO A 12 -1.69 -12.16 -12.17
C PRO A 12 -1.92 -11.45 -10.83
N PHE A 13 -2.45 -10.22 -10.82
CA PHE A 13 -2.59 -9.43 -9.60
C PHE A 13 -4.00 -9.56 -9.01
N THR A 14 -4.07 -9.62 -7.69
CA THR A 14 -5.36 -9.56 -6.97
C THR A 14 -5.85 -8.12 -6.91
N ILE A 15 -7.08 -7.89 -7.36
CA ILE A 15 -7.74 -6.59 -7.22
C ILE A 15 -8.45 -6.57 -5.86
N VAL A 16 -7.98 -5.69 -4.98
CA VAL A 16 -8.65 -5.44 -3.69
C VAL A 16 -9.74 -4.41 -3.91
N LEU A 17 -10.98 -4.79 -3.60
CA LEU A 17 -12.12 -3.89 -3.64
C LEU A 17 -12.23 -3.12 -2.33
N VAL A 18 -12.76 -1.90 -2.41
CA VAL A 18 -12.99 -1.06 -1.24
C VAL A 18 -14.15 -1.62 -0.43
N ASP A 19 -13.89 -1.87 0.85
CA ASP A 19 -14.90 -2.19 1.85
C ASP A 19 -14.88 -1.20 3.02
N ARG A 20 -15.82 -1.36 3.95
CA ARG A 20 -15.94 -0.47 5.11
C ARG A 20 -14.73 -0.54 6.04
N GLN A 21 -14.08 -1.69 6.14
CA GLN A 21 -12.89 -1.86 6.98
C GLN A 21 -11.70 -1.12 6.36
N LEU A 22 -11.49 -1.27 5.06
CA LEU A 22 -10.45 -0.58 4.32
C LEU A 22 -10.64 0.95 4.37
N CYS A 23 -11.88 1.43 4.27
CA CYS A 23 -12.18 2.86 4.45
C CYS A 23 -11.76 3.40 5.83
N ARG A 24 -11.92 2.61 6.90
CA ARG A 24 -11.52 3.01 8.26
C ARG A 24 -10.00 3.08 8.37
N ILE A 25 -9.31 2.05 7.89
CA ILE A 25 -7.83 2.01 7.90
C ILE A 25 -7.27 3.18 7.07
N TRP A 26 -7.86 3.47 5.91
CA TRP A 26 -7.48 4.64 5.12
C TRP A 26 -7.63 5.95 5.88
N ALA A 27 -8.75 6.13 6.59
CA ALA A 27 -9.01 7.33 7.37
C ALA A 27 -7.98 7.50 8.50
N GLU A 28 -7.62 6.41 9.19
CA GLU A 28 -6.59 6.40 10.22
C GLU A 28 -5.21 6.75 9.66
N VAL A 29 -4.82 6.13 8.53
CA VAL A 29 -3.55 6.42 7.84
C VAL A 29 -3.48 7.89 7.41
N ALA A 30 -4.55 8.41 6.80
CA ALA A 30 -4.62 9.79 6.34
C ALA A 30 -4.58 10.79 7.51
N ASP A 31 -5.29 10.50 8.60
CA ASP A 31 -5.28 11.33 9.81
C ASP A 31 -3.89 11.33 10.47
N GLN A 32 -3.24 10.16 10.55
CA GLN A 32 -1.88 10.05 11.09
C GLN A 32 -0.87 10.87 10.28
N GLY A 33 -0.96 10.85 8.95
CA GLY A 33 -0.13 11.69 8.09
C GLY A 33 -0.32 13.18 8.37
N ARG A 34 -1.57 13.63 8.51
CA ARG A 34 -1.88 15.03 8.85
C ARG A 34 -1.33 15.41 10.22
N ARG A 35 -1.52 14.56 11.25
CA ARG A 35 -1.00 14.79 12.61
C ARG A 35 0.52 14.88 12.66
N ASN A 36 1.20 14.10 11.81
CA ASN A 36 2.66 14.10 11.71
C ASN A 36 3.21 15.26 10.87
N GLY A 37 2.37 16.20 10.43
CA GLY A 37 2.78 17.34 9.61
C GLY A 37 3.18 16.98 8.17
N ARG A 38 2.92 15.74 7.74
CA ARG A 38 3.21 15.24 6.40
C ARG A 38 1.97 14.57 5.81
N PRO A 39 1.04 15.36 5.22
CA PRO A 39 -0.15 14.81 4.59
C PRO A 39 0.23 13.80 3.51
N ILE A 40 -0.31 12.59 3.60
CA ILE A 40 -0.10 11.53 2.62
C ILE A 40 -1.03 11.80 1.42
N HIS A 41 -0.54 11.59 0.21
CA HIS A 41 -1.39 11.69 -0.97
C HIS A 41 -2.51 10.64 -0.93
N VAL A 42 -3.72 10.99 -1.39
CA VAL A 42 -4.91 10.14 -1.26
C VAL A 42 -4.69 8.73 -1.82
N ALA A 43 -4.01 8.62 -2.96
CA ALA A 43 -3.69 7.32 -3.58
C ALA A 43 -2.70 6.50 -2.74
N ASP A 44 -1.68 7.15 -2.17
CA ASP A 44 -0.66 6.48 -1.35
C ASP A 44 -1.26 5.99 -0.03
N ALA A 45 -2.19 6.75 0.53
CA ALA A 45 -2.95 6.33 1.71
C ALA A 45 -3.80 5.08 1.42
N TRP A 46 -4.40 4.95 0.23
CA TRP A 46 -5.12 3.72 -0.16
C TRP A 46 -4.21 2.52 -0.33
N ILE A 47 -3.02 2.73 -0.92
CA ILE A 47 -2.01 1.67 -1.07
C ILE A 47 -1.52 1.20 0.31
N ALA A 48 -1.20 2.14 1.21
CA ALA A 48 -0.79 1.84 2.58
C ALA A 48 -1.89 1.13 3.37
N ALA A 49 -3.14 1.62 3.28
CA ALA A 49 -4.28 1.00 3.95
C ALA A 49 -4.53 -0.43 3.45
N THR A 50 -4.34 -0.67 2.15
CA THR A 50 -4.47 -2.01 1.56
C THR A 50 -3.38 -2.96 2.06
N ALA A 51 -2.14 -2.50 2.14
CA ALA A 51 -1.04 -3.28 2.68
C ALA A 51 -1.26 -3.65 4.16
N ILE A 52 -1.73 -2.68 4.96
CA ILE A 52 -2.09 -2.89 6.37
C ILE A 52 -3.27 -3.87 6.50
N ALA A 53 -4.33 -3.70 5.70
CA ALA A 53 -5.50 -4.56 5.74
C ALA A 53 -5.17 -6.02 5.37
N LEU A 54 -4.25 -6.22 4.43
CA LEU A 54 -3.79 -7.54 4.01
C LEU A 54 -2.66 -8.11 4.90
N GLY A 55 -2.07 -7.29 5.78
CA GLY A 55 -0.92 -7.68 6.60
C GLY A 55 0.34 -7.99 5.77
N VAL A 56 0.51 -7.33 4.63
CA VAL A 56 1.63 -7.58 3.71
C VAL A 56 2.63 -6.41 3.70
N PRO A 57 3.93 -6.67 3.51
CA PRO A 57 4.93 -5.61 3.41
C PRO A 57 4.71 -4.79 2.13
N LEU A 58 4.71 -3.47 2.27
CA LEU A 58 4.57 -2.57 1.12
C LEU A 58 5.93 -2.29 0.49
N VAL A 59 6.16 -2.83 -0.71
CA VAL A 59 7.37 -2.56 -1.50
C VAL A 59 7.13 -1.31 -2.35
N THR A 60 7.78 -0.21 -2.00
CA THR A 60 7.74 1.05 -2.76
C THR A 60 9.15 1.61 -2.99
N HIS A 61 9.35 2.26 -4.13
CA HIS A 61 10.57 3.03 -4.41
C HIS A 61 10.55 4.39 -3.70
N ASN A 62 9.36 4.90 -3.33
CA ASN A 62 9.17 6.19 -2.68
C ASN A 62 8.85 6.00 -1.19
N ARG A 63 9.88 5.60 -0.42
CA ARG A 63 9.72 5.21 0.99
C ARG A 63 9.38 6.38 1.92
N ASP A 64 9.73 7.60 1.52
CA ASP A 64 9.58 8.79 2.37
C ASP A 64 8.14 9.30 2.49
N THR A 65 7.26 8.89 1.57
CA THR A 65 5.86 9.35 1.52
C THR A 65 4.91 8.46 2.32
N ILE A 66 5.28 7.21 2.62
CA ILE A 66 4.36 6.25 3.23
C ILE A 66 4.76 5.93 4.68
N PRO A 67 4.01 6.44 5.68
CA PRO A 67 4.23 6.09 7.08
C PRO A 67 3.86 4.61 7.30
N GLY A 68 4.77 3.85 7.92
CA GLY A 68 4.59 2.43 8.23
C GLY A 68 5.38 1.45 7.37
N SER A 69 6.30 1.91 6.51
CA SER A 69 7.19 1.01 5.74
C SER A 69 8.37 0.44 6.54
N ALA A 70 8.45 0.74 7.84
CA ALA A 70 9.43 0.14 8.75
C ALA A 70 8.74 -0.94 9.58
N ASP A 71 8.89 -2.19 9.13
CA ASP A 71 9.19 -3.37 9.97
C ASP A 71 9.21 -4.62 9.09
N CYS A 72 10.23 -4.71 8.22
CA CYS A 72 10.64 -6.00 7.66
C CYS A 72 11.79 -6.55 8.53
N GLY A 73 11.46 -6.89 9.77
CA GLY A 73 12.37 -7.50 10.75
C GLY A 73 12.43 -9.03 10.69
N SER A 74 11.85 -9.67 9.69
CA SER A 74 11.95 -11.13 9.53
C SER A 74 11.62 -11.59 8.11
N CYS A 75 12.53 -11.33 7.17
CA CYS A 75 12.62 -12.13 5.95
C CYS A 75 13.96 -12.88 5.99
N PRO A 76 13.97 -14.22 6.13
CA PRO A 76 15.18 -14.97 5.85
C PRO A 76 15.48 -14.78 4.36
N GLY A 77 16.65 -14.22 4.06
CA GLY A 77 17.07 -13.97 2.68
C GLY A 77 17.03 -15.26 1.84
N PRO A 78 16.82 -15.15 0.52
CA PRO A 78 16.90 -16.32 -0.35
C PRO A 78 18.34 -16.84 -0.33
N GLN A 79 18.54 -18.08 0.12
CA GLN A 79 19.75 -18.82 -0.21
C GLN A 79 19.69 -19.15 -1.70
N ARG A 80 20.47 -18.44 -2.52
CA ARG A 80 21.15 -18.96 -3.71
C ARG A 80 22.27 -18.02 -4.14
#